data_AF-A0A438I4U3-F1
#
_entry.id   AF-A0A438I4U3-F1
#
_cell.length_a   1.000
_cell.length_b   1.000
_cell.length_c   1.000
_cell.angle_alpha   90.00
_cell.angle_beta   90.00
_cell.angle_gamma   90.00
#
_symmetry.space_group_name_H-M   'P 1'
#
loop_
_entity.id
_entity.type
_entity.pdbx_description
1 polymer ?
#
loop_
_entity_poly.entity_id
_entity_poly.type
_entity_poly.pdbx_seq_one_letter_code
_entity_poly.pdbx_strand_id
1 'polypeptide(L)' 'MLRGLIGDPRGKFRPNWSGPYVIRELTPEGAAWLTDLDGNQFLEPTNVDQLKKYYV' A
#
# COMPACT_ATOMS: atom_id res chain seq x y z
N MET A 1 4.66 10.69 13.13
CA MET A 1 3.30 10.57 13.71
C MET A 1 2.81 9.14 13.48
N LEU A 2 2.86 8.30 14.52
CA LEU A 2 2.61 6.86 14.43
C LEU A 2 1.11 6.57 14.44
N ARG A 3 0.49 6.43 13.26
CA ARG A 3 -0.91 5.98 13.07
C ARG A 3 -1.18 4.54 13.55
N GLY A 4 -0.21 3.89 14.20
CA GLY A 4 -0.28 2.50 14.68
C GLY A 4 -0.57 2.31 16.17
N LEU A 5 -0.64 3.37 16.97
CA LEU A 5 -0.86 3.26 18.43
C LEU A 5 -2.34 3.17 18.83
N ILE A 6 -3.27 3.49 17.91
CA ILE A 6 -4.70 3.21 18.12
C ILE A 6 -4.93 1.80 17.62
N GLY A 7 -5.08 0.85 18.55
CA GLY A 7 -5.42 -0.53 18.24
C GLY A 7 -6.66 -0.56 17.36
N ASP A 8 -6.53 -1.13 16.17
CA ASP A 8 -7.67 -1.30 15.26
C ASP A 8 -8.72 -2.15 15.98
N PRO A 9 -10.01 -1.78 15.99
CA PRO A 9 -11.05 -2.53 16.68
C PRO A 9 -11.18 -3.98 16.17
N ARG A 10 -10.61 -4.30 14.99
CA ARG A 10 -10.52 -5.68 14.47
C ARG A 10 -9.46 -6.52 15.18
N GLY A 11 -8.57 -5.91 15.98
CA GLY A 11 -7.53 -6.57 16.75
C GLY A 11 -6.71 -7.54 15.90
N LYS A 12 -6.77 -8.84 16.26
CA LYS A 12 -6.09 -9.95 15.56
C LYS A 12 -6.54 -10.13 14.10
N PHE A 13 -7.74 -9.67 13.75
CA PHE A 13 -8.31 -9.80 12.40
C PHE A 13 -8.07 -8.57 11.53
N ARG A 14 -7.24 -7.62 11.98
CA ARG A 14 -6.86 -6.48 11.16
C ARG A 14 -6.09 -6.99 9.92
N PRO A 15 -6.42 -6.51 8.71
CA PRO A 15 -5.59 -6.78 7.55
C PRO A 15 -4.17 -6.20 7.76
N ASN A 16 -3.14 -6.98 7.41
CA ASN A 16 -1.75 -6.53 7.34
C ASN A 16 -1.50 -5.56 6.15
N TRP A 17 -2.49 -5.41 5.29
CA TRP A 17 -2.38 -4.53 4.13
C TRP A 17 -2.51 -3.08 4.56
N SER A 18 -1.54 -2.27 4.16
CA SER A 18 -1.69 -0.82 4.20
C SER A 18 -2.71 -0.38 3.14
N GLY A 19 -3.26 0.84 3.31
CA GLY A 19 -4.42 1.33 2.57
C GLY A 19 -4.33 1.23 1.04
N PRO A 20 -5.42 1.56 0.33
CA PRO A 20 -5.40 1.53 -1.13
C PRO A 20 -4.36 2.52 -1.66
N TYR A 21 -3.52 2.03 -2.57
CA TYR A 21 -2.54 2.82 -3.31
C TYR A 21 -2.87 2.77 -4.80
N VAL A 22 -2.45 3.81 -5.51
CA VAL A 22 -2.55 3.89 -6.97
C VAL A 22 -1.20 3.56 -7.58
N ILE A 23 -1.19 2.66 -8.57
CA ILE A 23 0.01 2.36 -9.35
C ILE A 23 0.18 3.46 -10.40
N ARG A 24 1.29 4.22 -10.34
CA ARG A 24 1.64 5.22 -11.36
C ARG A 24 2.42 4.62 -12.51
N GLU A 25 3.36 3.75 -12.20
CA GLU A 25 4.24 3.13 -13.20
C GLU A 25 4.54 1.69 -12.78
N LEU A 26 4.63 0.81 -13.78
CA LEU A 26 4.98 -0.59 -13.61
C LEU A 26 6.21 -0.87 -14.49
N THR A 27 7.28 -1.36 -13.88
CA THR A 27 8.48 -1.73 -14.61
C THR A 27 8.37 -3.17 -15.14
N PRO A 28 9.00 -3.51 -16.27
CA PRO A 28 9.02 -4.88 -16.80
C PRO A 28 9.59 -5.92 -15.82
N GLU A 29 10.44 -5.47 -14.90
CA GLU A 29 11.10 -6.28 -13.87
C GLU A 29 10.18 -6.58 -12.67
N GLY A 30 8.92 -6.14 -12.69
CA GLY A 30 7.95 -6.42 -11.63
C GLY A 30 8.04 -5.46 -10.45
N ALA A 31 8.53 -4.24 -10.67
CA ALA A 31 8.49 -3.17 -9.68
C ALA A 31 7.37 -2.18 -10.01
N ALA A 32 6.71 -1.63 -8.99
CA ALA A 32 5.59 -0.71 -9.14
C ALA A 32 5.84 0.55 -8.34
N TRP A 33 5.72 1.70 -9.00
CA TRP A 33 5.73 3.00 -8.35
C TRP A 33 4.33 3.28 -7.80
N LEU A 34 4.23 3.30 -6.47
CA LEU A 34 2.98 3.56 -5.78
C LEU A 34 2.84 5.03 -5.44
N THR A 35 1.60 5.49 -5.38
CA THR A 35 1.23 6.81 -4.88
C THR A 35 0.01 6.65 -4.00
N ASP A 36 -0.02 7.37 -2.89
CA ASP A 36 -1.19 7.38 -2.03
C ASP A 36 -2.36 8.15 -2.68
N LEU A 37 -3.52 8.14 -2.01
CA LEU A 37 -4.69 8.87 -2.49
C LEU A 37 -4.53 10.39 -2.41
N ASP A 38 -3.57 10.88 -1.62
CA ASP A 38 -3.24 12.29 -1.44
C ASP A 38 -2.21 12.79 -2.48
N GLY A 39 -1.70 11.91 -3.34
CA GLY A 39 -0.72 12.22 -4.38
C GLY A 39 0.74 12.13 -3.94
N ASN A 40 1.04 11.66 -2.73
CA ASN A 40 2.42 11.44 -2.29
C ASN A 40 2.96 10.15 -2.90
N GLN A 41 4.07 10.28 -3.63
CA GLN A 41 4.75 9.15 -4.25
C GLN A 41 5.64 8.43 -3.25
N PHE A 42 5.69 7.11 -3.37
CA PHE A 42 6.70 6.30 -2.68
C PHE A 42 8.10 6.63 -3.21
N LEU A 43 9.06 6.72 -2.28
CA LEU A 43 10.46 6.98 -2.61
C LEU A 43 11.12 5.80 -3.33
N GLU A 44 10.63 4.59 -3.08
CA GLU A 44 11.16 3.35 -3.63
C GLU A 44 10.05 2.57 -4.34
N PRO A 45 10.35 1.91 -5.47
CA PRO A 45 9.39 1.07 -6.15
C PRO A 45 9.13 -0.21 -5.31
N THR A 46 7.87 -0.66 -5.30
CA THR A 46 7.42 -1.84 -4.55
C THR A 46 7.30 -3.04 -5.48
N ASN A 47 7.71 -4.22 -5.03
CA ASN A 47 7.54 -5.44 -5.83
C ASN A 47 6.04 -5.77 -6.02
N VAL A 48 5.65 -6.09 -7.26
CA VAL A 48 4.25 -6.42 -7.63
C VAL A 48 3.70 -7.65 -6.91
N ASP A 49 4.54 -8.60 -6.52
CA ASP A 49 4.16 -9.79 -5.74
C ASP A 49 3.72 -9.42 -4.32
N GLN A 50 4.15 -8.27 -3.83
CA GLN A 50 3.71 -7.69 -2.56
C GLN A 50 2.45 -6.81 -2.73
N LEU A 51 1.85 -6.75 -3.91
CA LEU A 51 0.63 -5.98 -4.15
C LEU A 51 -0.59 -6.90 -4.24
N LYS A 52 -1.71 -6.40 -3.73
CA LYS A 52 -3.01 -7.05 -3.88
C LYS A 52 -3.99 -6.07 -4.50
N LYS A 53 -4.71 -6.50 -5.54
CA LYS A 53 -5.78 -5.68 -6.14
C LYS A 53 -6.83 -5.34 -5.09
N TYR A 54 -7.13 -4.05 -4.99
CA TYR A 54 -8.20 -3.54 -4.15
C TYR A 54 -9.54 -3.69 -4.89
N TYR A 55 -10.52 -4.30 -4.23
CA TYR A 55 -11.88 -4.42 -4.74
C TYR A 55 -12.79 -3.59 -3.83
N VAL A 56 -13.65 -2.77 -4.44
CA VAL A 56 -14.67 -1.96 -3.76
C VAL A 56 -16.06 -2.54 -4.04
#